data_AF-A0A800KIV1-F1
#
_entry.id   AF-A0A800KIV1-F1
#
_cell.length_a   1.000
_cell.length_b   1.000
_cell.length_c   1.000
_cell.angle_alpha   90.00
_cell.angle_beta   90.00
_cell.angle_gamma   90.00
#
_symmetry.space_group_name_H-M   'P 1'
#
loop_
_entity.id
_entity.type
_entity.pdbx_description
1 polymer ?
#
loop_
_entity_poly.entity_id
_entity_poly.type
_entity_poly.pdbx_seq_one_letter_code
_entity_poly.pdbx_strand_id
1 'polypeptide(L)'
;MSVKHGHHHDIDTPGTDSWRLRHEGGAERVVLSGPEGFAVMGVWGPDTEMPLQEVTSRFLLEADVVVAEGYKDSNVPKIEVWRTDAGDPLLYRPEISERGLYLAVVSDSRDLDISIPVFDFVNPNLFDCLAELVETSLLESKRSGHE
;
A
#
# COMPACT_ATOMS: atom_id res chain seq x y z
N MET A 1 7.29 -3.63 -6.44
CA MET A 1 6.79 -4.65 -5.47
C MET A 1 5.54 -4.12 -4.77
N SER A 2 4.89 -4.87 -3.88
CA SER A 2 3.66 -4.40 -3.21
C SER A 2 3.61 -4.80 -1.73
N VAL A 3 2.81 -4.06 -0.97
CA VAL A 3 2.48 -4.34 0.44
C VAL A 3 1.01 -4.06 0.66
N LYS A 4 0.34 -4.90 1.45
CA LYS A 4 -1.07 -4.73 1.79
C LYS A 4 -1.21 -4.64 3.30
N HIS A 5 -1.95 -3.65 3.78
CA HIS A 5 -2.37 -3.58 5.17
C HIS A 5 -3.78 -4.15 5.31
N GLY A 6 -3.94 -5.18 6.15
CA GLY A 6 -5.23 -5.80 6.43
C GLY A 6 -5.36 -6.17 7.91
N HIS A 7 -6.59 -6.26 8.41
CA HIS A 7 -6.88 -6.46 9.84
C HIS A 7 -6.73 -7.90 10.34
N HIS A 8 -6.51 -8.88 9.44
CA HIS A 8 -6.31 -10.28 9.81
C HIS A 8 -5.47 -11.00 8.75
N HIS A 9 -4.42 -11.72 9.16
CA HIS A 9 -3.48 -12.40 8.27
C HIS A 9 -3.15 -13.83 8.76
N ASP A 10 -4.12 -14.72 8.91
CA ASP A 10 -3.78 -16.10 9.27
C ASP A 10 -3.11 -16.82 8.08
N ILE A 11 -1.78 -16.68 8.01
CA ILE A 11 -0.90 -17.22 6.97
C ILE A 11 -0.40 -18.62 7.35
N ASP A 12 -0.40 -18.95 8.65
CA ASP A 12 0.09 -20.24 9.13
C ASP A 12 -1.03 -21.27 9.28
N THR A 13 -0.65 -22.55 9.39
CA THR A 13 -1.60 -23.68 9.40
C THR A 13 -1.35 -24.54 10.64
N PRO A 14 -2.35 -24.70 11.53
CA PRO A 14 -2.21 -25.55 12.72
C PRO A 14 -1.70 -26.95 12.40
N GLY A 15 -0.74 -27.42 13.20
CA GLY A 15 -0.15 -28.75 13.08
C GLY A 15 1.06 -28.85 12.14
N THR A 16 1.42 -27.79 11.41
CA THR A 16 2.68 -27.71 10.66
C THR A 16 3.87 -27.39 11.56
N ASP A 17 5.09 -27.73 11.14
CA ASP A 17 6.30 -27.44 11.92
C ASP A 17 6.53 -25.92 12.07
N SER A 18 6.24 -25.12 11.05
CA SER A 18 6.30 -23.66 11.14
C SER A 18 5.32 -23.09 12.16
N TRP A 19 4.10 -23.64 12.23
CA TRP A 19 3.12 -23.27 13.25
C TRP A 19 3.64 -23.57 14.65
N ARG A 20 4.19 -24.78 14.86
CA ARG A 20 4.75 -25.18 16.16
C ARG A 20 5.93 -24.29 16.57
N LEU A 21 6.86 -24.01 15.66
CA LEU A 21 7.99 -23.11 15.93
C LEU A 21 7.54 -21.74 16.45
N ARG A 22 6.47 -21.19 15.86
CA ARG A 22 5.91 -19.89 16.25
C ARG A 22 5.12 -19.97 17.56
N HIS A 23 4.12 -20.85 17.61
CA HIS A 23 3.11 -20.87 18.66
C HIS A 23 3.52 -21.66 19.91
N GLU A 24 4.27 -22.75 19.74
CA GLU A 24 4.76 -23.59 20.85
C GLU A 24 6.21 -23.25 21.20
N GLY A 25 7.03 -22.96 20.18
CA GLY A 25 8.46 -22.67 20.32
C GLY A 25 8.81 -21.21 20.65
N GLY A 26 7.85 -20.29 20.54
CA GLY A 26 8.06 -18.88 20.87
C GLY A 26 8.98 -18.12 19.90
N ALA A 27 9.16 -18.61 18.68
CA ALA A 27 9.96 -17.90 17.69
C ALA A 27 9.29 -16.57 17.29
N GLU A 28 9.99 -15.45 17.47
CA GLU A 28 9.52 -14.12 17.05
C GLU A 28 9.27 -14.08 15.52
N ARG A 29 10.11 -14.79 14.76
CA ARG A 29 10.02 -14.92 13.31
C ARG A 29 10.33 -16.33 12.85
N VAL A 30 9.61 -16.78 11.83
CA VAL A 30 9.84 -18.04 11.12
C VAL A 30 10.02 -17.72 9.64
N VAL A 31 11.09 -18.25 9.04
CA VAL A 31 11.37 -18.11 7.62
C VAL A 31 11.21 -19.48 6.96
N LEU A 32 10.30 -19.57 5.99
CA LEU A 32 10.18 -20.69 5.07
C LEU A 32 11.03 -20.37 3.84
N SER A 33 11.88 -21.30 3.41
CA SER A 33 12.75 -21.11 2.25
C SER A 33 12.88 -22.41 1.47
N GLY A 34 12.69 -22.34 0.15
CA GLY A 34 12.80 -23.49 -0.74
C GLY A 34 12.98 -23.08 -2.21
N PRO A 35 13.04 -24.04 -3.14
CA PRO A 35 13.26 -23.77 -4.56
C PRO A 35 12.21 -22.87 -5.22
N GLU A 36 10.98 -22.85 -4.68
CA GLU A 36 9.86 -22.06 -5.20
C GLU A 36 9.77 -20.65 -4.60
N GLY A 37 10.66 -20.32 -3.64
CA GLY A 37 10.70 -19.01 -3.00
C GLY A 37 10.76 -19.08 -1.48
N PHE A 38 10.32 -18.00 -0.84
CA PHE A 38 10.37 -17.86 0.61
C PHE A 38 9.14 -17.14 1.16
N ALA A 39 8.88 -17.35 2.45
CA ALA A 39 7.88 -16.61 3.21
C ALA A 39 8.43 -16.26 4.58
N VAL A 40 8.11 -15.07 5.08
CA VAL A 40 8.48 -14.61 6.42
C VAL A 40 7.21 -14.39 7.21
N MET A 41 7.09 -15.07 8.35
CA MET A 41 5.98 -14.90 9.29
C MET A 41 6.53 -14.40 10.63
N GLY A 42 5.96 -13.34 11.17
CA GLY A 42 6.43 -12.71 12.40
C GLY A 42 5.31 -12.03 13.17
N VAL A 43 5.61 -11.54 14.37
CA VAL A 43 4.80 -10.54 15.07
C VAL A 43 5.60 -9.25 15.17
N TRP A 44 4.91 -8.12 15.10
CA TRP A 44 5.48 -6.86 15.57
C TRP A 44 5.39 -6.81 17.09
N GLY A 45 6.18 -5.94 17.71
CA GLY A 45 6.12 -5.75 19.16
C GLY A 45 4.71 -5.40 19.64
N PRO A 46 4.41 -5.61 20.93
CA PRO A 46 3.04 -5.63 21.48
C PRO A 46 2.21 -4.36 21.23
N ASP A 47 2.85 -3.20 20.99
CA ASP A 47 2.16 -1.90 21.00
C ASP A 47 2.33 -1.06 19.73
N THR A 48 2.82 -1.63 18.61
CA THR A 48 3.00 -0.83 17.38
C THR A 48 2.70 -1.60 16.12
N GLU A 49 1.68 -1.13 15.40
CA GLU A 49 1.59 -1.36 13.96
C GLU A 49 2.86 -0.78 13.31
N MET A 50 3.53 -1.58 12.49
CA MET A 50 4.77 -1.15 11.86
C MET A 50 4.47 -0.10 10.78
N PRO A 51 5.11 1.07 10.82
CA PRO A 51 4.94 2.08 9.78
C PRO A 51 5.31 1.52 8.40
N LEU A 52 4.61 1.98 7.36
CA LEU A 52 4.84 1.56 5.98
C LEU A 52 6.32 1.63 5.59
N GLN A 53 7.01 2.71 5.95
CA GLN A 53 8.42 2.95 5.64
C GLN A 53 9.35 1.88 6.24
N GLU A 54 9.01 1.36 7.42
CA GLU A 54 9.80 0.32 8.07
C GLU A 54 9.52 -1.06 7.45
N VAL A 55 8.29 -1.32 7.02
CA VAL A 55 7.97 -2.55 6.27
C VAL A 55 8.70 -2.56 4.92
N THR A 56 8.67 -1.46 4.18
CA THR A 56 9.30 -1.38 2.85
C THR A 56 10.82 -1.42 2.95
N SER A 57 11.44 -0.78 3.94
CA SER A 57 12.91 -0.81 4.13
C SER A 57 13.43 -2.20 4.43
N ARG A 58 12.65 -3.04 5.11
CA ARG A 58 13.04 -4.40 5.50
C ARG A 58 12.86 -5.43 4.40
N PHE A 59 11.80 -5.32 3.60
CA PHE A 59 11.40 -6.40 2.68
C PHE A 59 11.41 -6.00 1.22
N LEU A 60 11.35 -4.71 0.89
CA LEU A 60 11.05 -4.22 -0.46
C LEU A 60 12.08 -3.18 -0.94
N LEU A 61 13.26 -3.12 -0.34
CA LEU A 61 14.28 -2.09 -0.60
C LEU A 61 14.78 -2.09 -2.06
N GLU A 62 14.72 -3.24 -2.73
CA GLU A 62 15.18 -3.41 -4.11
C GLU A 62 14.17 -2.90 -5.15
N ALA A 63 12.98 -2.46 -4.72
CA ALA A 63 11.94 -1.99 -5.64
C ALA A 63 12.14 -0.51 -6.02
N ASP A 64 12.07 -0.21 -7.31
CA ASP A 64 11.97 1.18 -7.80
C ASP A 64 10.67 1.85 -7.34
N VAL A 65 9.58 1.06 -7.31
CA VAL A 65 8.23 1.46 -6.90
C VAL A 65 7.61 0.36 -6.02
N VAL A 66 7.02 0.79 -4.90
CA VAL A 66 6.19 -0.05 -4.04
C VAL A 66 4.74 0.44 -4.08
N VAL A 67 3.81 -0.45 -4.44
CA VAL A 67 2.37 -0.18 -4.35
C VAL A 67 1.87 -0.63 -2.98
N ALA A 68 1.40 0.32 -2.18
CA ALA A 68 0.81 0.05 -0.88
C ALA A 68 -0.73 0.07 -0.97
N GLU A 69 -1.38 -1.06 -0.64
CA GLU A 69 -2.82 -1.13 -0.44
C GLU A 69 -3.13 -0.91 1.05
N GLY A 70 -3.98 0.07 1.36
CA GLY A 70 -4.25 0.50 2.73
C GLY A 70 -3.31 1.63 3.16
N TYR A 71 -2.86 1.61 4.43
CA TYR A 71 -2.01 2.65 5.01
C TYR A 71 -2.53 4.09 4.78
N LYS A 72 -3.84 4.31 4.95
CA LYS A 72 -4.48 5.61 4.64
C LYS A 72 -3.85 6.79 5.38
N ASP A 73 -3.31 6.57 6.57
CA ASP A 73 -2.67 7.58 7.42
C ASP A 73 -1.17 7.78 7.12
N SER A 74 -0.60 7.02 6.18
CA SER A 74 0.80 7.18 5.78
C SER A 74 1.02 8.48 4.99
N ASN A 75 2.17 9.11 5.21
CA ASN A 75 2.60 10.29 4.46
C ASN A 75 3.39 9.90 3.20
N VAL A 76 2.74 9.18 2.28
CA VAL A 76 3.28 8.86 0.95
C VAL A 76 2.26 9.20 -0.14
N PRO A 77 2.71 9.52 -1.37
CA PRO A 77 1.81 9.82 -2.48
C PRO A 77 0.77 8.72 -2.67
N LYS A 78 -0.51 9.10 -2.78
CA LYS A 78 -1.64 8.16 -2.82
C LYS A 78 -2.65 8.48 -3.89
N ILE A 79 -3.27 7.43 -4.41
CA ILE A 79 -4.46 7.47 -5.25
C ILE A 79 -5.60 6.92 -4.39
N GLU A 80 -6.63 7.72 -4.17
CA GLU A 80 -7.79 7.29 -3.39
C GLU A 80 -8.80 6.60 -4.32
N VAL A 81 -9.22 5.39 -3.96
CA VAL A 81 -10.29 4.69 -4.66
C VAL A 81 -11.55 4.79 -3.81
N TRP A 82 -12.53 5.58 -4.26
CA TRP A 82 -13.74 5.86 -3.50
C TRP A 82 -14.99 5.65 -4.37
N ARG A 83 -15.96 4.90 -3.83
CA ARG A 83 -17.25 4.66 -4.47
C ARG A 83 -18.37 5.31 -3.70
N THR A 84 -19.41 5.76 -4.40
CA THR A 84 -20.61 6.34 -3.79
C THR A 84 -21.30 5.41 -2.79
N ASP A 85 -21.15 4.09 -2.96
CA ASP A 85 -21.72 3.05 -2.08
C ASP A 85 -20.81 2.65 -0.90
N ALA A 86 -19.59 3.21 -0.78
CA ALA A 86 -18.61 2.80 0.22
C ALA A 86 -19.04 3.09 1.68
N GLY A 87 -20.04 3.95 1.89
CA GLY A 87 -20.58 4.30 3.21
C GLY A 87 -19.72 5.28 4.01
N ASP A 88 -18.41 5.34 3.75
CA ASP A 88 -17.47 6.30 4.32
C ASP A 88 -17.25 7.51 3.38
N PRO A 89 -16.97 8.71 3.91
CA PRO A 89 -16.68 9.89 3.09
C PRO A 89 -15.31 9.79 2.42
N LEU A 90 -15.11 10.57 1.35
CA LEU A 90 -13.78 10.78 0.77
C LEU A 90 -12.78 11.23 1.86
N LEU A 91 -11.58 10.65 1.79
CA LEU A 91 -10.45 11.00 2.62
C LEU A 91 -9.79 12.28 2.12
N TYR A 92 -9.69 12.47 0.80
CA TYR A 92 -9.22 13.71 0.22
C TYR A 92 -10.16 14.86 0.57
N ARG A 93 -9.59 15.93 1.11
CA ARG A 93 -10.29 17.16 1.48
C ARG A 93 -9.42 18.37 1.11
N PRO A 94 -9.86 19.24 0.19
CA PRO A 94 -9.06 20.37 -0.29
C PRO A 94 -8.46 21.26 0.81
N GLU A 95 -9.14 21.37 1.95
CA GLU A 95 -8.76 22.27 3.05
C GLU A 95 -7.71 21.69 3.99
N ILE A 96 -7.61 20.37 4.10
CA ILE A 96 -6.77 19.69 5.11
C ILE A 96 -5.77 18.70 4.54
N SER A 97 -5.98 18.21 3.31
CA SER A 97 -5.04 17.29 2.68
C SER A 97 -3.74 18.01 2.33
N GLU A 98 -2.61 17.41 2.70
CA GLU A 98 -1.29 17.94 2.35
C GLU A 98 -1.16 18.10 0.83
N ARG A 99 -0.68 19.27 0.41
CA ARG A 99 -0.55 19.60 -1.02
C ARG A 99 0.44 18.63 -1.68
N GLY A 100 -0.02 17.94 -2.73
CA GLY A 100 0.79 16.96 -3.46
C GLY A 100 0.79 15.55 -2.87
N LEU A 101 0.11 15.31 -1.75
CA LEU A 101 0.02 13.97 -1.16
C LEU A 101 -0.98 13.06 -1.91
N TYR A 102 -2.11 13.61 -2.34
CA TYR A 102 -3.10 12.90 -3.14
C TYR A 102 -2.88 13.22 -4.62
N LEU A 103 -2.59 12.20 -5.42
CA LEU A 103 -2.29 12.33 -6.85
C LEU A 103 -3.57 12.31 -7.70
N ALA A 104 -4.55 11.49 -7.31
CA ALA A 104 -5.84 11.38 -7.98
C ALA A 104 -6.89 10.69 -7.10
N VAL A 105 -8.14 10.77 -7.53
CA VAL A 105 -9.25 9.95 -7.05
C VAL A 105 -9.74 9.05 -8.19
N VAL A 106 -10.03 7.78 -7.90
CA VAL A 106 -10.79 6.90 -8.79
C VAL A 106 -12.19 6.73 -8.21
N SER A 107 -13.22 7.14 -8.94
CA SER A 107 -14.60 7.14 -8.45
C SER A 107 -15.65 6.83 -9.52
N ASP A 108 -16.80 6.34 -9.09
CA ASP A 108 -18.03 6.23 -9.88
C ASP A 108 -18.86 7.54 -9.86
N SER A 109 -18.48 8.52 -9.03
CA SER A 109 -19.08 9.85 -9.00
C SER A 109 -18.36 10.82 -9.93
N ARG A 110 -19.12 11.56 -10.74
CA ARG A 110 -18.60 12.61 -11.63
C ARG A 110 -18.75 14.02 -11.07
N ASP A 111 -19.48 14.16 -9.97
CA ASP A 111 -19.84 15.45 -9.37
C ASP A 111 -19.03 15.77 -8.10
N LEU A 112 -17.78 15.29 -8.04
CA LEU A 112 -16.88 15.56 -6.92
C LEU A 112 -16.25 16.96 -7.05
N ASP A 113 -16.45 17.80 -6.03
CA ASP A 113 -15.82 19.12 -5.93
C ASP A 113 -14.39 18.99 -5.37
N ILE A 114 -13.47 18.51 -6.20
CA ILE A 114 -12.07 18.27 -5.82
C ILE A 114 -11.09 18.82 -6.87
N SER A 115 -9.97 19.36 -6.39
CA SER A 115 -8.97 20.04 -7.25
C SER A 115 -7.90 19.12 -7.84
N ILE A 116 -8.03 17.81 -7.68
CA ILE A 116 -7.11 16.79 -8.21
C ILE A 116 -7.80 15.94 -9.28
N PRO A 117 -7.05 15.28 -10.18
CA PRO A 117 -7.61 14.44 -11.22
C PRO A 117 -8.59 13.38 -10.66
N VAL A 118 -9.70 13.19 -11.36
CA VAL A 118 -10.71 12.15 -11.06
C VAL A 118 -10.83 11.21 -12.24
N PHE A 119 -10.66 9.92 -12.00
CA PHE A 119 -10.81 8.88 -13.00
C PHE A 119 -12.07 8.03 -12.74
N ASP A 120 -12.83 7.77 -13.80
CA ASP A 120 -14.02 6.92 -13.76
C ASP A 120 -13.62 5.44 -13.90
N PHE A 121 -14.24 4.55 -13.12
CA PHE A 121 -14.05 3.10 -13.22
C PHE A 121 -14.37 2.53 -14.61
N VAL A 122 -15.25 3.18 -15.39
CA VAL A 122 -15.61 2.73 -16.74
C VAL A 122 -14.67 3.24 -17.82
N ASN A 123 -13.66 4.04 -17.46
CA ASN A 123 -12.64 4.49 -18.41
C ASN A 123 -11.84 3.27 -18.91
N PRO A 124 -11.87 2.95 -20.22
CA PRO A 124 -11.15 1.79 -20.76
C PRO A 124 -9.63 1.90 -20.61
N ASN A 125 -9.09 3.11 -20.46
CA ASN A 125 -7.66 3.38 -20.31
C ASN A 125 -7.28 3.72 -18.86
N LEU A 126 -8.12 3.40 -17.88
CA LEU A 126 -7.91 3.76 -16.47
C LEU A 126 -6.50 3.37 -15.98
N PHE A 127 -6.10 2.13 -16.22
CA PHE A 127 -4.82 1.62 -15.72
C PHE A 127 -3.62 2.33 -16.37
N ASP A 128 -3.69 2.61 -17.66
CA ASP A 128 -2.64 3.32 -18.38
C ASP A 128 -2.50 4.75 -17.85
N CYS A 129 -3.63 5.45 -17.65
CA CYS A 129 -3.62 6.80 -17.09
C CYS A 129 -3.06 6.84 -15.66
N LEU A 130 -3.39 5.85 -14.82
CA LEU A 130 -2.84 5.77 -13.46
C LEU A 130 -1.35 5.44 -13.46
N ALA A 131 -0.89 4.57 -14.36
CA ALA A 131 0.52 4.24 -14.52
C ALA A 131 1.32 5.48 -14.94
N GLU A 132 0.87 6.19 -15.98
CA GLU A 132 1.50 7.42 -16.47
C GLU A 132 1.57 8.49 -15.36
N LEU A 133 0.46 8.68 -14.62
CA LEU A 133 0.43 9.60 -13.49
C LEU A 133 1.49 9.25 -12.43
N VAL A 134 1.63 7.97 -12.10
CA VAL A 134 2.62 7.50 -11.12
C VAL A 134 4.05 7.69 -11.63
N GLU A 135 4.32 7.37 -12.90
CA GLU A 135 5.64 7.54 -13.51
C GLU A 135 6.08 9.01 -13.51
N THR A 136 5.24 9.91 -14.00
CA THR A 136 5.54 11.35 -14.03
C THR A 136 5.68 11.94 -12.63
N SER A 137 4.82 11.52 -11.69
CA SER A 137 4.85 12.08 -10.33
C SER A 137 6.05 11.59 -9.51
N LEU A 138 6.44 10.32 -9.63
CA LEU A 138 7.41 9.68 -8.74
C LEU A 138 8.79 9.43 -9.36
N LEU A 139 8.85 9.06 -10.64
CA LEU A 139 10.10 8.61 -11.28
C LEU A 139 10.83 9.74 -11.99
N GLU A 140 10.10 10.65 -12.64
CA GLU A 140 10.71 11.82 -13.29
C GLU A 140 11.23 12.83 -12.26
N SER A 141 10.50 13.02 -11.16
CA SER A 141 10.92 13.83 -10.01
C SER A 141 12.24 13.36 -9.39
N LYS A 142 12.52 12.04 -9.37
CA LYS A 142 13.79 11.49 -8.87
C LYS A 142 14.97 11.73 -9.82
N ARG A 143 14.72 11.81 -11.14
CA ARG A 143 15.76 12.01 -12.16
C ARG A 143 16.25 13.45 -12.24
N SER A 144 15.40 14.43 -11.92
CA SER A 144 15.77 15.85 -11.91
C SER A 144 16.56 16.29 -10.65
N GLY A 145 16.64 15.45 -9.62
CA GLY A 145 17.35 15.74 -8.37
C GLY A 145 18.77 15.12 -8.27
N HIS A 146 19.34 14.69 -9.39
CA HIS A 146 20.66 14.06 -9.49
C HIS A 146 21.58 14.73 -10.53
N GLU A 147 21.32 16.00 -10.86
CA GLU A 147 22.24 16.88 -11.59
C GLU A 147 22.94 17.88 -10.66
#